data_AF-A0A7Y8F8S2-F1
#
_entry.id   AF-A0A7Y8F8S2-F1
#
_cell.length_a   1.000
_cell.length_b   1.000
_cell.length_c   1.000
_cell.angle_alpha   90.00
_cell.angle_beta   90.00
_cell.angle_gamma   90.00
#
_symmetry.space_group_name_H-M   'P 1'
#
loop_
_entity.id
_entity.type
_entity.pdbx_description
1 polymer ?
#
loop_
_entity_poly.entity_id
_entity_poly.type
_entity_poly.pdbx_seq_one_letter_code
_entity_poly.pdbx_strand_id
1 'polypeptide(L)'
;MSVDQYPGRPQLTEVVLRVPLGGDGAVYGVKDDRGGATVPFSYRYYVYRTLEDDSEILAALRDASPFLVTSDAAAKIDVQGAAITVSVAGEVSDYHSSTLYRHANGSDYTVVSVFLNSRPEG
;
A
#
# COMPACT_ATOMS: atom_id res chain seq x y z
N MET A 1 0.86 34.05 -2.01
CA MET A 1 1.96 33.10 -2.24
C MET A 1 1.42 31.74 -1.86
N SER A 2 1.17 30.88 -2.84
CA SER A 2 0.67 29.52 -2.63
C SER A 2 1.77 28.69 -1.97
N VAL A 3 1.49 28.12 -0.80
CA VAL A 3 2.27 26.98 -0.31
C VAL A 3 1.71 25.77 -1.03
N ASP A 4 2.39 25.38 -2.10
CA ASP A 4 2.18 24.08 -2.73
C ASP A 4 2.55 23.04 -1.66
N GLN A 5 1.54 22.44 -1.01
CA GLN A 5 1.75 21.31 -0.12
C GLN A 5 2.14 20.14 -1.00
N TYR A 6 3.43 20.02 -1.33
CA TYR A 6 3.99 18.72 -1.66
C TYR A 6 3.62 17.82 -0.48
N PRO A 7 2.88 16.71 -0.67
CA PRO A 7 2.72 15.76 0.41
C PRO A 7 4.13 15.25 0.73
N GLY A 8 4.73 15.78 1.82
CA GLY A 8 6.09 15.45 2.22
C GLY A 8 6.25 13.94 2.33
N ARG A 9 7.45 13.39 2.12
CA ARG A 9 7.68 11.94 2.07
C ARG A 9 6.95 11.16 3.19
N PRO A 10 6.40 9.97 2.91
CA PRO A 10 5.76 9.13 3.92
C PRO A 10 6.63 8.87 5.14
N GLN A 11 5.99 8.88 6.30
CA GLN A 11 6.60 8.44 7.56
C GLN A 11 6.12 7.01 7.83
N LEU A 12 6.68 6.07 7.06
CA LEU A 12 6.40 4.65 7.19
C LEU A 12 7.06 4.12 8.47
N THR A 13 6.25 3.63 9.41
CA THR A 13 6.74 3.22 10.75
C THR A 13 6.53 1.75 11.08
N GLU A 14 5.52 1.10 10.51
CA GLU A 14 5.11 -0.24 10.91
C GLU A 14 4.50 -1.00 9.73
N VAL A 15 4.97 -2.22 9.49
CA VAL A 15 4.36 -3.14 8.52
C VAL A 15 3.24 -3.89 9.22
N VAL A 16 2.01 -3.67 8.76
CA VAL A 16 0.79 -4.26 9.35
C VAL A 16 0.22 -5.41 8.52
N LEU A 17 0.68 -5.59 7.28
CA LEU A 17 0.23 -6.65 6.38
C LEU A 17 1.35 -7.09 5.44
N ARG A 18 1.48 -8.41 5.27
CA ARG A 18 2.30 -9.04 4.23
C ARG A 18 1.52 -10.22 3.64
N VAL A 19 1.15 -10.14 2.37
CA VAL A 19 0.42 -11.20 1.67
C VAL A 19 1.15 -11.54 0.37
N PRO A 20 1.58 -12.80 0.15
CA PRO A 20 2.23 -13.19 -1.09
C PRO A 20 1.34 -12.97 -2.32
N LEU A 21 1.95 -12.50 -3.42
CA LEU A 21 1.32 -12.30 -4.72
C LEU A 21 2.16 -13.00 -5.80
N GLY A 22 1.75 -14.22 -6.17
CA GLY A 22 2.47 -15.00 -7.18
C GLY A 22 3.89 -15.38 -6.74
N GLY A 23 4.82 -15.46 -7.70
CA GLY A 23 6.14 -16.05 -7.49
C GLY A 23 7.10 -15.20 -6.65
N ASP A 24 7.23 -13.91 -6.95
CA ASP A 24 8.19 -13.00 -6.31
C ASP A 24 7.57 -11.65 -5.93
N GLY A 25 6.25 -11.55 -5.92
CA GLY A 25 5.50 -10.37 -5.52
C GLY A 25 4.87 -10.54 -4.14
N ALA A 26 4.57 -9.41 -3.49
CA ALA A 26 3.81 -9.34 -2.27
C ALA A 26 2.98 -8.06 -2.20
N VAL A 27 1.86 -8.14 -1.50
CA VAL A 27 1.10 -6.99 -1.02
C VAL A 27 1.59 -6.62 0.37
N TYR A 28 1.94 -5.35 0.56
CA TYR A 28 2.37 -4.79 1.83
C TYR A 28 1.39 -3.72 2.30
N GLY A 29 0.96 -3.80 3.56
CA GLY A 29 0.25 -2.72 4.24
C GLY A 29 1.17 -2.09 5.28
N VAL A 30 1.28 -0.76 5.26
CA VAL A 30 2.22 -0.02 6.10
C VAL A 30 1.55 1.20 6.73
N LYS A 31 1.75 1.39 8.03
CA LYS A 31 1.30 2.57 8.77
C LYS A 31 2.13 3.80 8.37
N ASP A 32 1.44 4.89 8.06
CA ASP A 32 2.00 6.21 7.78
C ASP A 32 1.62 7.19 8.90
N ASP A 33 2.63 7.57 9.68
CA ASP A 33 2.53 8.39 10.90
C ASP A 33 2.95 9.85 10.67
N ARG A 34 2.69 10.38 9.48
CA ARG A 34 2.96 11.80 9.15
C ARG A 34 2.16 12.80 10.00
N GLY A 35 1.15 12.31 10.71
CA GLY A 35 0.16 13.10 11.41
C GLY A 35 0.50 13.48 12.85
N GLY A 36 1.41 12.75 13.49
CA GLY A 36 1.64 12.87 14.93
C GLY A 36 0.38 12.60 15.77
N ALA A 37 0.31 13.14 16.98
CA ALA A 37 -0.71 12.76 17.95
C ALA A 37 -2.15 13.22 17.60
N THR A 38 -2.33 14.20 16.72
CA THR A 38 -3.64 14.85 16.49
C THR A 38 -4.28 14.51 15.14
N VAL A 39 -3.55 13.85 14.25
CA VAL A 39 -4.07 13.43 12.95
C VAL A 39 -4.21 11.92 12.97
N PRO A 40 -5.37 11.36 12.59
CA PRO A 40 -5.56 9.92 12.51
C PRO A 40 -4.49 9.26 11.63
N PHE A 41 -4.03 8.08 12.03
CA PHE A 41 -3.10 7.31 11.21
C PHE A 41 -3.73 6.98 9.86
N SER A 42 -2.89 6.93 8.83
CA SER A 42 -3.27 6.38 7.54
C SER A 42 -2.45 5.13 7.27
N TYR A 43 -3.00 4.25 6.45
CA TYR A 43 -2.39 3.00 6.05
C TYR A 43 -2.27 2.99 4.54
N ARG A 44 -1.07 2.66 4.08
CA ARG A 44 -0.69 2.65 2.68
C ARG A 44 -0.46 1.22 2.24
N TYR A 45 -1.14 0.81 1.18
CA TYR A 45 -1.04 -0.53 0.64
C TYR A 45 -0.35 -0.49 -0.72
N TYR A 46 0.62 -1.38 -0.88
CA TYR A 46 1.53 -1.45 -2.01
C TYR A 46 1.54 -2.85 -2.58
N VAL A 47 1.80 -2.97 -3.88
CA VAL A 47 2.35 -4.20 -4.45
C VAL A 47 3.82 -3.95 -4.71
N TYR A 48 4.67 -4.88 -4.31
CA TYR A 48 6.10 -4.80 -4.52
C TYR A 48 6.68 -6.20 -4.72
N ARG A 49 7.96 -6.29 -5.13
CA ARG A 49 8.66 -7.58 -5.03
C ARG A 49 8.72 -8.03 -3.55
N THR A 50 8.85 -9.32 -3.31
CA THR A 50 9.09 -9.86 -1.98
C THR A 50 10.41 -9.31 -1.43
N LEU A 51 10.35 -8.80 -0.20
CA LEU A 51 11.45 -8.26 0.60
C LEU A 51 11.57 -9.08 1.89
N GLU A 52 12.78 -9.17 2.45
CA GLU A 52 13.10 -10.13 3.52
C GLU A 52 12.53 -9.70 4.87
N ASP A 53 12.70 -8.43 5.24
CA ASP A 53 12.36 -7.93 6.57
C ASP A 53 11.66 -6.57 6.58
N ASP A 54 11.12 -6.19 7.75
CA ASP A 54 10.35 -4.94 7.89
C ASP A 54 11.18 -3.70 7.60
N SER A 55 12.47 -3.70 7.96
CA SER A 55 13.35 -2.55 7.73
C SER A 55 13.55 -2.33 6.23
N GLU A 56 13.75 -3.40 5.47
CA GLU A 56 13.86 -3.36 4.01
C GLU A 56 12.54 -2.90 3.37
N ILE A 57 11.39 -3.42 3.83
CA ILE A 57 10.06 -3.01 3.37
C ILE A 57 9.84 -1.52 3.60
N LEU A 58 10.04 -1.03 4.82
CA LEU A 58 9.84 0.37 5.18
C LEU A 58 10.78 1.30 4.40
N ALA A 59 12.01 0.88 4.13
CA ALA A 59 12.95 1.66 3.33
C ALA A 59 12.55 1.72 1.86
N ALA A 60 12.22 0.59 1.25
CA ALA A 60 11.87 0.49 -0.17
C ALA A 60 10.57 1.23 -0.51
N LEU A 61 9.55 1.14 0.36
CA LEU A 61 8.22 1.69 0.09
C LEU A 61 8.12 3.21 0.29
N ARG A 62 9.14 3.87 0.85
CA ARG A 62 9.18 5.33 1.02
C ARG A 62 9.12 6.08 -0.32
N ASP A 63 9.71 5.49 -1.35
CA ASP A 63 9.78 6.07 -2.69
C ASP A 63 8.83 5.36 -3.68
N ALA A 64 8.06 4.37 -3.21
CA ALA A 64 7.07 3.66 -4.01
C ALA A 64 5.69 4.36 -3.97
N SER A 65 4.87 4.08 -4.99
CA SER A 65 3.49 4.58 -5.04
C SER A 65 2.53 3.51 -4.49
N PRO A 66 1.72 3.82 -3.45
CA PRO A 66 0.69 2.91 -2.98
C PRO A 66 -0.44 2.82 -4.00
N PHE A 67 -1.13 1.68 -4.06
CA PHE A 67 -2.37 1.57 -4.84
C PHE A 67 -3.61 1.94 -4.01
N LEU A 68 -3.47 2.02 -2.68
CA LEU A 68 -4.55 2.36 -1.77
C LEU A 68 -3.99 3.10 -0.55
N VAL A 69 -4.68 4.17 -0.16
CA VAL A 69 -4.49 4.88 1.11
C VAL A 69 -5.83 4.92 1.83
N THR A 70 -5.86 4.40 3.05
CA THR A 70 -7.09 4.27 3.85
C THR A 70 -6.82 4.51 5.33
N SER A 71 -7.85 4.82 6.12
CA SER A 71 -7.77 4.82 7.58
C SER A 71 -7.88 3.42 8.21
N ASP A 72 -8.17 2.39 7.42
CA ASP A 72 -8.28 1.01 7.88
C ASP A 72 -6.93 0.30 7.98
N ALA A 73 -6.54 -0.11 9.19
CA ALA A 73 -5.33 -0.89 9.45
C ALA A 73 -5.46 -2.36 9.03
N ALA A 74 -6.70 -2.87 9.00
CA ALA A 74 -7.05 -4.28 8.91
C ALA A 74 -7.68 -4.64 7.56
N ALA A 75 -7.26 -3.95 6.49
CA ALA A 75 -7.71 -4.26 5.13
C ALA A 75 -7.50 -5.75 4.82
N LYS A 76 -8.54 -6.38 4.25
CA LYS A 76 -8.50 -7.78 3.86
C LYS A 76 -8.10 -7.88 2.40
N ILE A 77 -7.10 -8.71 2.11
CA ILE A 77 -6.57 -8.94 0.77
C ILE A 77 -6.89 -10.37 0.36
N ASP A 78 -7.59 -10.51 -0.76
CA ASP A 78 -7.79 -11.77 -1.46
C ASP A 78 -7.01 -11.74 -2.79
N VAL A 79 -6.18 -12.75 -3.02
CA VAL A 79 -5.29 -12.82 -4.19
C VAL A 79 -5.77 -13.90 -5.15
N GLN A 80 -5.99 -13.52 -6.41
CA GLN A 80 -6.41 -14.42 -7.48
C GLN A 80 -5.53 -14.20 -8.73
N GLY A 81 -4.45 -14.96 -8.84
CA GLY A 81 -3.47 -14.78 -9.92
C GLY A 81 -2.82 -13.39 -9.84
N ALA A 82 -2.97 -12.60 -10.90
CA ALA A 82 -2.47 -11.21 -10.97
C ALA A 82 -3.56 -10.17 -10.62
N ALA A 83 -4.62 -10.58 -9.94
CA ALA A 83 -5.64 -9.68 -9.41
C ALA A 83 -5.68 -9.75 -7.89
N ILE A 84 -5.94 -8.61 -7.25
CA ILE A 84 -6.20 -8.51 -5.83
C ILE A 84 -7.57 -7.88 -5.59
N THR A 85 -8.35 -8.46 -4.69
CA THR A 85 -9.55 -7.84 -4.16
C THR A 85 -9.24 -7.34 -2.75
N VAL A 86 -9.44 -6.05 -2.51
CA VAL A 86 -9.16 -5.40 -1.24
C VAL A 86 -10.46 -4.96 -0.62
N SER A 87 -10.71 -5.36 0.63
CA SER A 87 -11.88 -4.95 1.40
C SER A 87 -11.47 -4.09 2.58
N VAL A 88 -12.08 -2.92 2.71
CA VAL A 88 -11.82 -1.96 3.80
C VAL A 88 -13.13 -1.49 4.43
N ALA A 89 -13.09 -1.25 5.74
CA ALA A 89 -14.17 -0.64 6.52
C ALA A 89 -13.94 0.86 6.77
N GLY A 90 -12.70 1.33 6.63
CA GLY A 90 -12.34 2.73 6.84
C GLY A 90 -12.53 3.62 5.62
N GLU A 91 -12.27 4.91 5.81
CA GLU A 91 -12.24 5.91 4.75
C GLU A 91 -11.13 5.60 3.75
N VAL A 92 -11.39 5.82 2.47
CA VAL A 92 -10.41 5.69 1.39
C VAL A 92 -10.05 7.08 0.91
N SER A 93 -8.80 7.47 1.13
CA SER A 93 -8.27 8.78 0.73
C SER A 93 -7.68 8.76 -0.68
N ASP A 94 -7.15 7.61 -1.12
CA ASP A 94 -6.57 7.46 -2.45
C ASP A 94 -6.68 6.00 -2.92
N TYR A 95 -6.88 5.79 -4.22
CA TYR A 95 -7.06 4.47 -4.81
C TYR A 95 -6.71 4.44 -6.31
N HIS A 96 -5.98 3.39 -6.69
CA HIS A 96 -5.68 3.05 -8.07
C HIS A 96 -6.13 1.62 -8.37
N SER A 97 -6.96 1.45 -9.40
CA SER A 97 -7.49 0.15 -9.84
C SER A 97 -6.46 -0.74 -10.51
N SER A 98 -5.22 -0.24 -10.69
CA SER A 98 -4.11 -1.00 -11.24
C SER A 98 -2.79 -0.51 -10.65
N THR A 99 -1.87 -1.44 -10.44
CA THR A 99 -0.48 -1.13 -10.07
C THR A 99 0.47 -2.10 -10.76
N LEU A 100 1.77 -1.86 -10.69
CA LEU A 100 2.79 -2.72 -11.25
C LEU A 100 3.92 -2.90 -10.26
N TYR A 101 4.52 -4.09 -10.27
CA TYR A 101 5.75 -4.34 -9.53
C TYR A 101 6.84 -4.87 -10.45
N ARG A 102 8.07 -4.47 -10.14
CA ARG A 102 9.27 -4.92 -10.84
C ARG A 102 9.76 -6.22 -10.21
N HIS A 103 9.97 -7.24 -11.03
CA HIS A 103 10.51 -8.53 -10.57
C HIS A 103 11.95 -8.39 -10.05
N ALA A 104 12.41 -9.35 -9.26
CA ALA A 104 13.77 -9.34 -8.69
C ALA A 104 14.87 -9.34 -9.78
N ASN A 105 14.59 -9.88 -10.96
CA ASN A 105 15.49 -9.87 -12.12
C ASN A 105 15.67 -8.48 -12.76
N GLY A 106 14.88 -7.49 -12.32
CA GLY A 106 15.00 -6.09 -12.70
C GLY A 106 14.54 -5.74 -14.13
N SER A 107 14.11 -6.69 -14.95
CA SER A 107 13.77 -6.40 -16.36
C SER A 107 12.27 -6.51 -16.63
N ASP A 108 11.64 -7.43 -15.91
CA ASP A 108 10.23 -7.73 -16.09
C ASP A 108 9.37 -6.94 -15.10
N TYR A 109 8.12 -6.70 -15.50
CA TYR A 109 7.09 -6.13 -14.66
C TYR A 109 5.81 -6.95 -14.77
N THR A 110 5.13 -7.12 -13.64
CA THR A 110 3.77 -7.66 -13.62
C THR A 110 2.79 -6.54 -13.29
N VAL A 111 1.78 -6.40 -14.14
CA VAL A 111 0.62 -5.53 -13.88
C VAL A 111 -0.36 -6.29 -13.00
N VAL A 112 -0.89 -5.60 -12.00
CA VAL A 112 -1.82 -6.14 -11.02
C VAL A 112 -3.10 -5.34 -11.06
N SER A 113 -4.22 -6.03 -11.30
CA SER A 113 -5.56 -5.42 -11.24
C SER A 113 -6.02 -5.38 -9.78
N VAL A 114 -6.56 -4.25 -9.35
CA VAL A 114 -6.99 -4.03 -7.96
C VAL A 114 -8.48 -3.74 -7.94
N PHE A 115 -9.26 -4.59 -7.28
CA PHE A 115 -10.69 -4.38 -7.05
C PHE A 115 -10.92 -3.93 -5.61
N LEU A 116 -11.60 -2.80 -5.42
CA LEU A 116 -11.87 -2.24 -4.10
C LEU A 116 -13.32 -2.49 -3.67
N ASN A 117 -13.49 -3.15 -2.53
CA ASN A 117 -14.74 -3.26 -1.80
C ASN A 117 -14.68 -2.37 -0.57
N SER A 118 -15.14 -1.12 -0.70
CA SER A 118 -15.27 -0.20 0.44
C SER A 118 -16.71 -0.17 0.93
N ARG A 119 -16.89 -0.24 2.24
CA ARG A 119 -18.15 0.11 2.90
C ARG A 119 -17.84 1.20 3.91
N PRO A 120 -18.08 2.49 3.59
CA PRO A 120 -17.96 3.53 4.59
C PRO A 120 -18.97 3.25 5.70
N GLU A 121 -18.51 3.24 6.95
CA GLU A 121 -19.43 3.29 8.10
C GLU A 121 -20.17 4.64 8.03
N GLY A 122 -21.50 4.57 7.93
CA GLY A 122 -22.38 5.74 7.79
C GLY A 122 -22.78 6.38 9.11
#